data_AF-A0A3B8IFW8-F1
#
_entry.id   AF-A0A3B8IFW8-F1
#
_cell.length_a   1.000
_cell.length_b   1.000
_cell.length_c   1.000
_cell.angle_alpha   90.00
_cell.angle_beta   90.00
_cell.angle_gamma   90.00
#
_symmetry.space_group_name_H-M   'P 1'
#
loop_
_entity.id
_entity.type
_entity.pdbx_description
1 polymer ?
#
loop_
_entity_poly.entity_id
_entity_poly.type
_entity_poly.pdbx_seq_one_letter_code
_entity_poly.pdbx_strand_id
1 'polypeptide(L)'
;MKLSFRSLFRQALIAALVAVGLNALLYWLFITAGFISTVLPISPDGRPLSTVPVAMASILPVGLAAVVYGLLARLVPGNYRRLFTFLAISLLLLSFLSPFSIAEVPLTMAVSLNVMHVVVALATLFFLTKTQTQNA
;
A
#
# COMPACT_ATOMS: atom_id res chain seq x y z
N MET A 1 -18.47 20.39 2.76
CA MET A 1 -18.62 19.05 3.37
C MET A 1 -17.36 18.77 4.20
N LYS A 2 -17.45 18.65 5.54
CA LYS A 2 -16.27 18.54 6.42
C LYS A 2 -15.90 17.07 6.61
N LEU A 3 -14.73 16.66 6.11
CA LEU A 3 -14.17 15.35 6.41
C LEU A 3 -13.81 15.30 7.90
N SER A 4 -14.40 14.39 8.66
CA SER A 4 -14.08 14.24 10.08
C SER A 4 -12.70 13.61 10.23
N PHE A 5 -11.77 14.32 10.87
CA PHE A 5 -10.42 13.79 11.12
C PHE A 5 -10.46 12.42 11.82
N ARG A 6 -11.40 12.24 12.75
CA ARG A 6 -11.59 10.97 13.46
C ARG A 6 -12.02 9.83 12.55
N SER A 7 -12.87 10.08 11.55
CA SER A 7 -13.28 9.04 10.61
C SER A 7 -12.15 8.69 9.64
N LEU A 8 -11.41 9.69 9.14
CA LEU A 8 -10.25 9.48 8.28
C LEU A 8 -9.18 8.64 9.00
N PHE A 9 -8.83 9.01 10.23
CA PHE A 9 -7.85 8.28 11.03
C PHE A 9 -8.27 6.84 11.27
N ARG A 10 -9.54 6.60 11.63
CA ARG A 10 -10.08 5.24 11.81
C ARG A 10 -10.00 4.41 10.52
N GLN A 11 -10.37 4.99 9.37
CA GLN A 11 -10.28 4.28 8.10
C GLN A 11 -8.84 4.01 7.68
N ALA A 12 -7.92 4.95 7.90
CA ALA A 12 -6.49 4.75 7.64
C ALA A 12 -5.92 3.62 8.50
N LEU A 13 -6.31 3.56 9.78
CA LEU A 13 -5.87 2.51 10.69
C LEU A 13 -6.41 1.13 10.26
N ILE A 14 -7.69 1.05 9.88
CA ILE A 14 -8.28 -0.19 9.35
C ILE A 14 -7.58 -0.59 8.04
N ALA A 15 -7.34 0.36 7.14
CA ALA A 15 -6.62 0.12 5.89
C ALA A 15 -5.22 -0.44 6.15
N ALA A 16 -4.49 0.13 7.12
CA ALA A 16 -3.16 -0.32 7.49
C ALA A 16 -3.18 -1.73 8.07
N LEU A 17 -4.12 -2.04 8.98
CA LEU A 17 -4.25 -3.37 9.55
C LEU A 17 -4.59 -4.42 8.49
N VAL A 18 -5.52 -4.11 7.58
CA VAL A 18 -5.88 -5.02 6.48
C VAL A 18 -4.71 -5.19 5.51
N ALA A 19 -4.03 -4.11 5.14
CA ALA A 19 -2.87 -4.15 4.27
C ALA A 19 -1.75 -5.02 4.87
N VAL A 20 -1.39 -4.80 6.14
CA VAL A 20 -0.38 -5.60 6.86
C VAL A 20 -0.79 -7.06 6.94
N GLY A 21 -2.03 -7.34 7.36
CA GLY A 21 -2.51 -8.71 7.52
C GLY A 21 -2.49 -9.50 6.21
N LEU A 22 -3.01 -8.91 5.13
CA LEU A 22 -3.03 -9.55 3.82
C LEU A 22 -1.63 -9.67 3.21
N ASN A 23 -0.77 -8.64 3.35
CA ASN A 23 0.60 -8.74 2.85
C ASN A 23 1.43 -9.75 3.63
N ALA A 24 1.27 -9.82 4.96
CA ALA A 24 1.96 -10.82 5.77
C ALA A 24 1.54 -12.23 5.35
N LEU A 25 0.25 -12.46 5.11
CA LEU A 25 -0.26 -13.72 4.59
C LEU A 25 0.33 -14.06 3.22
N LEU A 26 0.32 -13.12 2.27
CA LEU A 26 0.91 -13.32 0.94
C LEU A 26 2.41 -13.60 1.01
N TYR A 27 3.15 -12.87 1.84
CA TYR A 27 4.58 -13.08 2.04
C TYR A 27 4.86 -14.52 2.51
N TRP A 28 4.11 -15.00 3.50
CA TRP A 28 4.23 -16.38 3.97
C TRP A 28 3.93 -17.39 2.87
N LEU A 29 2.83 -17.20 2.12
CA LEU A 29 2.48 -18.08 0.99
C LEU A 29 3.57 -18.11 -0.07
N PHE A 30 4.12 -16.95 -0.45
CA PHE A 30 5.16 -16.86 -1.47
C PHE A 30 6.50 -17.45 -1.04
N ILE A 31 6.88 -17.35 0.24
CA ILE A 31 8.05 -18.07 0.75
C ILE A 31 7.81 -19.57 0.67
N THR A 32 6.66 -20.05 1.16
CA THR A 32 6.37 -21.50 1.17
C THR A 32 6.28 -22.10 -0.23
N ALA A 33 5.83 -21.33 -1.22
CA ALA A 33 5.81 -21.71 -2.62
C ALA A 33 7.16 -21.58 -3.33
N GLY A 34 8.19 -21.03 -2.66
CA GLY A 34 9.52 -20.81 -3.24
C GLY A 34 9.61 -19.61 -4.20
N PHE A 35 8.61 -18.72 -4.22
CA PHE A 35 8.60 -17.52 -5.08
C PHE A 35 9.41 -16.36 -4.49
N ILE A 36 9.59 -16.33 -3.16
CA ILE A 36 10.42 -15.35 -2.46
C ILE A 36 11.55 -16.07 -1.72
N SER A 37 12.79 -15.71 -2.03
CA SER A 37 13.96 -16.16 -1.28
C SER A 37 14.16 -15.31 -0.03
N THR A 38 14.33 -15.96 1.12
CA THR A 38 14.68 -15.30 2.39
C THR A 38 16.17 -15.06 2.56
N VAL A 39 16.99 -15.53 1.61
CA VAL A 39 18.46 -15.45 1.68
C VAL A 39 19.00 -14.31 0.82
N LEU A 40 18.26 -13.92 -0.22
CA LEU A 40 18.68 -12.84 -1.12
C LEU A 40 18.46 -11.46 -0.47
N PRO A 41 19.50 -10.62 -0.40
CA PRO A 41 19.37 -9.25 0.06
C PRO A 41 18.68 -8.42 -1.03
N ILE A 42 17.45 -8.00 -0.75
CA ILE A 42 16.60 -7.24 -1.69
C ILE A 42 16.17 -5.88 -1.12
N SER A 43 16.49 -5.60 0.14
CA SER A 43 16.34 -4.25 0.66
C SER A 43 17.51 -3.39 0.16
N PRO A 44 17.31 -2.07 -0.05
CA PRO A 44 18.40 -1.13 -0.33
C PRO A 44 19.54 -1.22 0.69
N ASP A 45 19.22 -1.59 1.92
CA ASP A 45 20.15 -1.75 3.05
C ASP A 45 20.85 -3.12 3.08
N GLY A 46 20.69 -3.94 2.03
CA GLY A 46 21.27 -5.28 1.93
C GLY A 46 20.66 -6.33 2.88
N ARG A 47 19.51 -6.04 3.48
CA ARG A 47 18.82 -6.96 4.40
C ARG A 47 17.84 -7.88 3.65
N PRO A 48 17.75 -9.17 4.04
CA PRO A 48 16.75 -10.08 3.49
C PRO A 48 15.34 -9.61 3.85
N LEU A 49 14.38 -9.96 2.98
CA LEU A 49 12.97 -9.69 3.26
C LEU A 49 12.55 -10.51 4.48
N SER A 50 11.94 -9.82 5.44
CA SER A 50 11.32 -10.44 6.62
C SER A 50 9.93 -9.83 6.84
N THR A 51 9.16 -10.41 7.77
CA THR A 51 7.80 -9.96 8.06
C THR A 51 7.75 -8.50 8.55
N VAL A 52 8.80 -8.03 9.25
CA VAL A 52 8.85 -6.66 9.80
C VAL A 52 8.97 -5.60 8.67
N PRO A 53 9.97 -5.67 7.76
CA PRO A 53 10.02 -4.83 6.56
C PRO A 53 8.72 -4.85 5.75
N VAL A 54 8.11 -6.03 5.56
CA VAL A 54 6.83 -6.16 4.84
C VAL A 54 5.73 -5.38 5.54
N ALA A 55 5.60 -5.49 6.86
CA ALA A 55 4.60 -4.76 7.63
C ALA A 55 4.83 -3.24 7.55
N MET A 56 6.08 -2.78 7.66
CA MET A 56 6.42 -1.35 7.56
C MET A 56 6.14 -0.80 6.16
N ALA A 57 6.49 -1.55 5.12
CA ALA A 57 6.20 -1.23 3.72
C ALA A 57 4.69 -1.24 3.41
N SER A 58 3.85 -1.87 4.24
CA SER A 58 2.39 -1.78 4.15
C SER A 58 1.81 -0.60 4.93
N ILE A 59 2.38 -0.22 6.08
CA ILE A 59 1.84 0.85 6.94
C ILE A 59 2.20 2.23 6.41
N LEU A 60 3.46 2.45 6.05
CA LEU A 60 3.94 3.79 5.67
C LEU A 60 3.20 4.38 4.46
N PRO A 61 2.97 3.64 3.36
CA PRO A 61 2.23 4.18 2.23
C PRO A 61 0.78 4.50 2.57
N VAL A 62 0.12 3.70 3.42
CA VAL A 62 -1.26 3.95 3.87
C VAL A 62 -1.34 5.23 4.68
N GLY A 63 -0.39 5.43 5.61
CA GLY A 63 -0.31 6.65 6.42
C GLY A 63 -0.11 7.90 5.55
N LEU A 64 0.85 7.84 4.63
CA LEU A 64 1.10 8.93 3.67
C LEU A 64 -0.13 9.20 2.80
N ALA A 65 -0.77 8.16 2.28
CA ALA A 65 -1.99 8.27 1.48
C ALA A 65 -3.14 8.91 2.28
N ALA A 66 -3.29 8.60 3.56
CA ALA A 66 -4.29 9.23 4.43
C ALA A 66 -4.03 10.73 4.62
N VAL A 67 -2.78 11.13 4.81
CA VAL A 67 -2.39 12.55 4.89
C VAL A 67 -2.70 13.26 3.57
N VAL A 68 -2.28 12.69 2.44
CA VAL A 68 -2.54 13.24 1.10
C VAL A 68 -4.05 13.34 0.84
N TYR A 69 -4.82 12.30 1.16
CA TYR A 69 -6.28 12.30 1.03
C TYR A 69 -6.93 13.42 1.84
N GLY A 70 -6.52 13.59 3.10
CA GLY A 70 -7.00 14.65 3.98
C GLY A 70 -6.65 16.06 3.46
N LEU A 71 -5.44 16.25 2.94
CA LEU A 71 -5.01 17.52 2.34
C LEU A 71 -5.81 17.83 1.07
N LEU A 72 -5.97 16.87 0.17
CA LEU A 72 -6.75 17.03 -1.06
C LEU A 72 -8.21 17.35 -0.75
N ALA A 73 -8.79 16.71 0.26
CA ALA A 73 -10.15 17.00 0.70
C ALA A 73 -10.34 18.44 1.19
N ARG A 74 -9.29 19.06 1.74
CA ARG A 74 -9.31 20.45 2.20
C ARG A 74 -9.02 21.45 1.08
N LEU A 75 -8.09 21.13 0.18
CA LEU A 75 -7.60 22.05 -0.86
C LEU A 75 -8.41 22.02 -2.16
N VAL A 76 -9.00 20.87 -2.50
CA VAL A 76 -9.75 20.68 -3.76
C VAL A 76 -11.16 20.12 -3.47
N PRO A 77 -12.00 20.85 -2.72
CA PRO A 77 -13.35 20.42 -2.40
C PRO A 77 -14.18 20.25 -3.69
N GLY A 78 -14.61 19.01 -3.99
CA GLY A 78 -15.41 18.67 -5.17
C GLY A 78 -14.84 17.49 -5.96
N ASN A 79 -13.54 17.51 -6.27
CA ASN A 79 -12.89 16.50 -7.12
C ASN A 79 -11.78 15.68 -6.43
N TYR A 80 -11.49 15.98 -5.15
CA TYR A 80 -10.40 15.35 -4.40
C TYR A 80 -10.37 13.81 -4.46
N ARG A 81 -11.53 13.14 -4.54
CA ARG A 81 -11.62 11.68 -4.66
C ARG A 81 -11.06 11.16 -5.96
N ARG A 82 -11.52 11.73 -7.08
CA ARG A 82 -11.05 11.34 -8.42
C ARG A 82 -9.56 11.63 -8.55
N LEU A 83 -9.13 12.79 -8.06
CA LEU A 83 -7.72 13.17 -8.05
C LEU A 83 -6.88 12.23 -7.18
N PHE A 84 -7.33 11.90 -5.97
CA PHE A 84 -6.65 10.95 -5.11
C PHE A 84 -6.57 9.56 -5.75
N THR A 85 -7.67 9.05 -6.30
CA THR A 85 -7.68 7.75 -6.98
C THR A 85 -6.72 7.75 -8.17
N PHE A 86 -6.73 8.81 -8.97
CA PHE A 86 -5.78 8.97 -10.07
C PHE A 86 -4.33 8.93 -9.57
N LEU A 87 -3.99 9.74 -8.57
CA LEU A 87 -2.65 9.76 -7.97
C LEU A 87 -2.26 8.40 -7.39
N ALA A 88 -3.15 7.74 -6.66
CA ALA A 88 -2.90 6.43 -6.07
C ALA A 88 -2.66 5.35 -7.14
N ILE A 89 -3.43 5.37 -8.23
CA ILE A 89 -3.22 4.45 -9.37
C ILE A 89 -1.89 4.77 -10.07
N SER A 90 -1.59 6.04 -10.33
CA SER A 90 -0.31 6.44 -10.94
C SER A 90 0.88 6.02 -10.09
N LEU A 91 0.81 6.19 -8.77
CA LEU A 91 1.86 5.75 -7.84
C LEU A 91 1.96 4.23 -7.75
N LEU A 92 0.84 3.51 -7.80
CA LEU A 92 0.85 2.05 -7.88
C LEU A 92 1.56 1.58 -9.15
N LEU A 93 1.20 2.13 -10.31
CA LEU A 93 1.85 1.78 -11.58
C LEU A 93 3.34 2.12 -11.56
N LEU A 94 3.70 3.26 -11.00
CA LEU A 94 5.11 3.65 -10.84
C LEU A 94 5.84 2.68 -9.89
N SER A 95 5.19 2.25 -8.81
CA SER A 95 5.78 1.30 -7.85
C SER A 95 6.11 -0.04 -8.49
N PHE A 96 5.43 -0.42 -9.57
CA PHE A 96 5.72 -1.68 -10.27
C PHE A 96 7.09 -1.71 -10.91
N LEU A 97 7.70 -0.56 -11.18
CA LEU A 97 9.07 -0.48 -11.69
C LEU A 97 10.11 -0.80 -10.62
N SER A 98 9.77 -0.62 -9.33
CA SER A 98 10.74 -0.76 -8.24
C SER A 98 11.31 -2.19 -8.14
N PRO A 99 10.51 -3.28 -8.15
CA PRO A 99 11.08 -4.63 -8.06
C PRO A 99 11.93 -5.02 -9.27
N PHE A 100 11.65 -4.47 -10.46
CA PHE A 100 12.44 -4.74 -11.67
C PHE A 100 13.72 -3.92 -11.76
N SER A 101 13.90 -2.92 -10.88
CA SER A 101 15.11 -2.10 -10.83
C SER A 101 16.20 -2.71 -9.95
N ILE A 102 15.88 -3.78 -9.21
CA ILE A 102 16.84 -4.47 -8.34
C ILE A 102 17.59 -5.51 -9.19
N ALA A 103 18.92 -5.38 -9.22
CA ALA A 103 19.77 -6.31 -9.95
C ALA A 103 19.58 -7.74 -9.42
N GLU A 104 19.59 -8.71 -10.34
CA GLU A 104 19.58 -10.15 -10.03
C GLU A 104 18.32 -10.67 -9.31
N VAL A 105 17.24 -9.88 -9.24
CA VAL A 105 15.98 -10.36 -8.67
C VAL A 105 15.27 -11.31 -9.64
N PRO A 106 14.91 -12.54 -9.19
CA PRO A 106 14.13 -13.46 -10.00
C PRO A 106 12.80 -12.85 -10.43
N LEU A 107 12.36 -13.13 -11.66
CA LEU A 107 11.09 -12.62 -12.20
C LEU A 107 9.89 -12.98 -11.30
N THR A 108 9.86 -14.21 -10.77
CA THR A 108 8.82 -14.70 -9.86
C THR A 108 8.71 -13.86 -8.59
N MET A 109 9.85 -13.42 -8.08
CA MET A 109 9.97 -12.59 -6.89
C MET A 109 9.51 -11.16 -7.16
N ALA A 110 9.93 -10.56 -8.28
CA ALA A 110 9.48 -9.24 -8.70
C ALA A 110 7.96 -9.18 -8.89
N VAL A 111 7.37 -10.20 -9.54
CA VAL A 111 5.92 -10.33 -9.71
C VAL A 111 5.21 -10.48 -8.35
N SER A 112 5.76 -11.30 -7.45
CA SER A 112 5.18 -11.50 -6.11
C SER A 112 5.15 -10.21 -5.29
N LEU A 113 6.22 -9.41 -5.32
CA LEU A 113 6.28 -8.10 -4.69
C LEU A 113 5.25 -7.13 -5.28
N ASN A 114 5.03 -7.16 -6.60
CA ASN A 114 3.99 -6.35 -7.25
C ASN A 114 2.57 -6.73 -6.83
N VAL A 115 2.29 -8.02 -6.65
CA VAL A 115 1.00 -8.47 -6.08
C VAL A 115 0.80 -7.89 -4.68
N MET A 116 1.86 -7.85 -3.87
CA MET A 116 1.82 -7.23 -2.54
C MET A 116 1.57 -5.72 -2.61
N HIS A 117 2.15 -4.99 -3.58
CA HIS A 117 1.85 -3.58 -3.81
C HIS A 117 0.37 -3.35 -4.17
N VAL A 118 -0.21 -4.22 -5.01
CA VAL A 118 -1.64 -4.15 -5.37
C VAL A 118 -2.52 -4.28 -4.14
N VAL A 119 -2.24 -5.22 -3.23
CA VAL A 119 -3.01 -5.41 -2.00
C VAL A 119 -3.00 -4.14 -1.13
N VAL A 120 -1.84 -3.52 -0.94
CA VAL A 120 -1.73 -2.27 -0.18
C VAL A 120 -2.54 -1.15 -0.85
N ALA A 121 -2.43 -0.99 -2.17
CA ALA A 121 -3.16 0.04 -2.90
C ALA A 121 -4.68 -0.18 -2.86
N LEU A 122 -5.16 -1.42 -3.02
CA LEU A 122 -6.58 -1.76 -2.94
C LEU A 122 -7.14 -1.50 -1.55
N ALA A 123 -6.45 -1.93 -0.49
CA ALA A 123 -6.86 -1.65 0.88
C ALA A 123 -6.95 -0.13 1.13
N THR A 124 -5.92 0.61 0.71
CA THR A 124 -5.86 2.07 0.82
C THR A 124 -7.03 2.74 0.10
N LEU A 125 -7.23 2.42 -1.18
CA LEU A 125 -8.29 2.99 -1.99
C LEU A 125 -9.67 2.66 -1.41
N PHE A 126 -9.92 1.40 -1.06
CA PHE A 126 -11.22 0.97 -0.56
C PHE A 126 -11.60 1.72 0.73
N PHE A 127 -10.75 1.70 1.76
CA PHE A 127 -11.10 2.25 3.06
C PHE A 127 -11.07 3.79 3.08
N LEU A 128 -10.10 4.44 2.42
CA LEU A 128 -10.02 5.90 2.41
C LEU A 128 -11.08 6.55 1.52
N THR A 129 -11.47 5.92 0.40
CA THR A 129 -12.52 6.49 -0.47
C THR A 129 -13.93 6.14 0.01
N LYS A 130 -14.13 5.08 0.81
CA LYS A 130 -15.43 4.72 1.40
C LYS A 130 -15.93 5.69 2.47
N THR A 131 -15.08 6.56 3.00
CA THR A 131 -15.34 7.48 4.13
C THR A 131 -16.48 8.52 3.95
N GLN A 132 -17.32 8.46 2.90
CA GLN A 132 -18.46 9.37 2.71
C GLN A 132 -19.86 8.74 2.71
N THR A 133 -20.03 7.43 2.92
CA THR A 133 -21.40 6.86 2.97
C THR A 133 -22.08 6.93 4.34
N GLN A 134 -21.58 7.72 5.28
CA GLN A 134 -22.26 7.96 6.55
C GLN A 134 -22.72 9.42 6.62
N ASN A 135 -24.04 9.59 6.53
CA ASN A 135 -24.86 10.81 6.62
C ASN A 135 -25.36 11.34 5.26
N ALA A 136 -26.33 10.62 4.69
CA ALA A 136 -27.48 11.21 4.01
C ALA A 136 -28.73 10.74 4.78
#